data_AF-A0A9J7MSC6-F1
#
_entry.id   AF-A0A9J7MSC6-F1
#
_cell.length_a   1.000
_cell.length_b   1.000
_cell.length_c   1.000
_cell.angle_alpha   90.00
_cell.angle_beta   90.00
_cell.angle_gamma   90.00
#
_symmetry.space_group_name_H-M   'P 1'
#
loop_
_entity.id
_entity.type
_entity.pdbx_description
1 polymer ?
#
loop_
_entity_poly.entity_id
_entity_poly.type
_entity_poly.pdbx_seq_one_letter_code
_entity_poly.pdbx_strand_id
1 'polypeptide(L)'
;MPGRLQARGQTKGGTWPSRPQGLTGSSSLAAGTMTAPDESLPQEVRSSKRNLLGPKNTIKIGTWNVRTMFELSKTAQCYAPTNDAEDDIKDEWYEQVQREISKTPQHDMLIIMGDLNAKVGSDNSGREDAMGRHGCGSINDNGERLVDLCLSNRLVIGGTIFPHKTIHKLTWNSPDGHTINQIDHVMVNKKWQRSVLDVRAYRGADVGSDHHLVVTKVRLKLRASPPTKQRCKVFDTSKLRKPEIRREFALELRNRFKALENLVDEEEPNVVETSWDTITKVYSETAKKVLGHRKRKDKEWLTQETWRKIEERKVAKQKLLTSKTQQAKEAYRNKDKQVKRSARRDKRAFVEDLATEAEQAATRGELSTVYRITKKLCNQSSASSVPIKDKQGKLLTSEREQTARWAQHFEEVLSESPWVREEKA
;
A
#
# COMPACT_ATOMS: atom_id res chain seq x y z
N MET A 1 -60.44 -40.10 -0.60
CA MET A 1 -61.33 -39.34 0.31
C MET A 1 -61.05 -37.85 0.14
N PRO A 2 -61.87 -37.15 -0.66
CA PRO A 2 -61.75 -35.72 -0.93
C PRO A 2 -62.72 -34.89 -0.06
N GLY A 3 -62.43 -33.61 0.12
CA GLY A 3 -63.40 -32.60 0.57
C GLY A 3 -62.67 -31.27 0.77
N ARG A 4 -62.91 -30.20 0.01
CA ARG A 4 -64.13 -29.39 -0.25
C ARG A 4 -63.73 -27.96 0.20
N LEU A 5 -63.42 -27.06 -0.75
CA LEU A 5 -64.26 -25.92 -1.15
C LEU A 5 -64.70 -25.01 0.02
N GLN A 6 -64.22 -23.75 0.08
CA GLN A 6 -65.00 -22.55 -0.27
C GLN A 6 -64.27 -21.24 0.04
N ALA A 7 -64.75 -20.18 -0.60
CA ALA A 7 -64.15 -18.87 -0.77
C ALA A 7 -64.85 -17.76 0.03
N ARG A 8 -64.18 -16.60 0.07
CA ARG A 8 -64.67 -15.21 0.21
C ARG A 8 -65.28 -14.74 1.55
N GLY A 9 -64.79 -13.57 1.99
CA GLY A 9 -65.46 -12.66 2.89
C GLY A 9 -64.67 -11.35 3.07
N GLN A 10 -65.06 -10.29 2.36
CA GLN A 10 -64.67 -8.89 2.61
C GLN A 10 -65.59 -8.27 3.69
N THR A 11 -65.08 -7.33 4.48
CA THR A 11 -65.69 -6.07 5.00
C THR A 11 -64.69 -5.47 6.01
N LYS A 12 -64.07 -4.29 5.84
CA LYS A 12 -64.50 -2.86 5.95
C LYS A 12 -65.09 -2.43 7.32
N GLY A 13 -64.41 -1.46 7.95
CA GLY A 13 -64.82 -0.63 9.09
C GLY A 13 -63.62 -0.40 10.03
N GLY A 14 -63.17 0.80 10.42
CA GLY A 14 -63.70 2.15 10.32
C GLY A 14 -62.63 3.21 10.64
N THR A 15 -63.08 4.46 10.58
CA THR A 15 -62.41 5.76 10.46
C THR A 15 -61.99 6.45 11.77
N TRP A 16 -60.84 7.19 11.74
CA TRP A 16 -60.49 8.57 12.25
C TRP A 16 -61.02 9.09 13.62
N PRO A 17 -60.34 10.03 14.35
CA PRO A 17 -59.74 11.25 13.78
C PRO A 17 -58.48 11.87 14.45
N SER A 18 -58.07 12.97 13.83
CA SER A 18 -56.90 13.84 14.01
C SER A 18 -57.16 15.05 14.93
N ARG A 19 -56.13 15.46 15.71
CA ARG A 19 -55.71 16.85 16.14
C ARG A 19 -56.80 17.79 16.76
N PRO A 20 -56.57 19.06 17.21
CA PRO A 20 -55.40 19.99 17.16
C PRO A 20 -55.09 20.87 18.44
N GLN A 21 -54.00 21.69 18.35
CA GLN A 21 -53.72 23.08 18.86
C GLN A 21 -54.00 23.48 20.34
N GLY A 22 -53.32 24.40 21.06
CA GLY A 22 -52.23 25.38 20.87
C GLY A 22 -52.26 26.46 22.01
N LEU A 23 -51.14 27.20 22.23
CA LEU A 23 -50.98 28.54 22.90
C LEU A 23 -51.16 28.62 24.45
N THR A 24 -50.54 29.46 25.31
CA THR A 24 -49.71 30.71 25.33
C THR A 24 -49.01 30.85 26.71
N GLY A 25 -47.94 31.67 26.87
CA GLY A 25 -47.62 32.32 28.16
C GLY A 25 -46.14 32.68 28.42
N SER A 26 -45.86 33.96 28.64
CA SER A 26 -44.56 34.65 28.68
C SER A 26 -43.99 34.93 30.10
N SER A 27 -42.67 35.07 30.27
CA SER A 27 -42.09 36.16 31.08
C SER A 27 -40.64 36.47 30.68
N SER A 28 -40.33 37.77 30.66
CA SER A 28 -39.08 38.42 30.27
C SER A 28 -38.16 38.65 31.47
N LEU A 29 -36.84 38.64 31.25
CA LEU A 29 -35.90 39.59 31.87
C LEU A 29 -34.63 39.66 31.00
N ALA A 30 -34.34 40.86 30.50
CA ALA A 30 -33.18 41.19 29.68
C ALA A 30 -32.04 41.73 30.54
N ALA A 31 -30.81 41.39 30.18
CA ALA A 31 -29.61 42.20 30.43
C ALA A 31 -28.58 41.87 29.33
N GLY A 32 -28.09 42.90 28.63
CA GLY A 32 -27.18 42.81 27.47
C GLY A 32 -25.81 42.20 27.81
N THR A 33 -24.95 41.88 26.85
CA THR A 33 -24.19 42.89 26.08
C THR A 33 -23.44 42.22 24.91
N MET A 34 -23.49 42.88 23.73
CA MET A 34 -22.57 42.88 22.57
C MET A 34 -22.02 41.57 21.96
N THR A 35 -22.45 41.26 20.73
CA THR A 35 -21.71 40.41 19.78
C THR A 35 -21.80 40.93 18.34
N ALA A 36 -20.70 40.77 17.61
CA ALA A 36 -20.30 41.35 16.33
C ALA A 36 -21.18 40.93 15.11
N PRO A 37 -21.11 41.67 13.99
CA PRO A 37 -21.96 41.45 12.82
C PRO A 37 -21.52 40.23 11.99
N ASP A 38 -22.52 39.45 11.58
CA ASP A 38 -22.67 38.66 10.36
C ASP A 38 -21.38 38.25 9.60
N GLU A 39 -20.89 37.05 9.90
CA GLU A 39 -20.19 36.22 8.93
C GLU A 39 -20.90 34.87 8.84
N SER A 40 -21.68 34.71 7.77
CA SER A 40 -22.27 33.45 7.34
C SER A 40 -21.21 32.34 7.29
N LEU A 41 -21.40 31.31 8.12
CA LEU A 41 -20.63 30.07 8.06
C LEU A 41 -20.71 29.46 6.65
N PRO A 42 -19.59 29.11 6.00
CA PRO A 42 -19.62 28.34 4.77
C PRO A 42 -20.32 27.01 5.01
N GLN A 43 -21.25 26.65 4.13
CA GLN A 43 -21.89 25.35 4.07
C GLN A 43 -20.87 24.24 4.38
N GLU A 44 -21.12 23.49 5.45
CA GLU A 44 -20.47 22.20 5.67
C GLU A 44 -20.55 21.42 4.35
N VAL A 45 -19.39 21.20 3.73
CA VAL A 45 -19.24 20.18 2.71
C VAL A 45 -19.62 18.90 3.41
N ARG A 46 -20.87 18.47 3.19
CA ARG A 46 -21.38 17.16 3.58
C ARG A 46 -20.47 16.13 2.95
N SER A 47 -19.41 15.77 3.67
CA SER A 47 -18.60 14.60 3.42
C SER A 47 -19.60 13.45 3.34
N SER A 48 -19.79 12.91 2.12
CA SER A 48 -20.66 11.78 1.87
C SER A 48 -20.40 10.72 2.95
N LYS A 49 -21.41 10.47 3.78
CA LYS A 49 -21.36 9.43 4.81
C LYS A 49 -21.10 8.12 4.06
N ARG A 50 -19.86 7.62 4.14
CA ARG A 50 -19.49 6.32 3.57
C ARG A 50 -20.49 5.30 4.11
N ASN A 51 -21.28 4.69 3.23
CA ASN A 51 -22.14 3.56 3.57
C ASN A 51 -21.26 2.48 4.22
N LEU A 52 -21.45 2.27 5.52
CA LEU A 52 -20.65 1.35 6.36
C LEU A 52 -21.02 -0.12 6.16
N LEU A 53 -22.03 -0.43 5.32
CA LEU A 53 -22.61 -1.78 5.19
C LEU A 53 -22.85 -2.24 3.74
N GLY A 54 -22.36 -1.53 2.72
CA GLY A 54 -22.35 -2.05 1.35
C GLY A 54 -21.13 -2.96 1.09
N PRO A 55 -21.23 -4.00 0.23
CA PRO A 55 -20.06 -4.77 -0.19
C PRO A 55 -19.02 -3.82 -0.77
N LYS A 56 -17.78 -3.93 -0.29
CA LYS A 56 -16.67 -3.06 -0.68
C LYS A 56 -16.19 -3.41 -2.09
N ASN A 57 -16.95 -3.06 -3.11
CA ASN A 57 -16.51 -3.03 -4.51
C ASN A 57 -15.44 -1.94 -4.66
N THR A 58 -14.23 -2.20 -4.17
CA THR A 58 -13.16 -1.21 -4.08
C THR A 58 -12.11 -1.53 -5.13
N ILE A 59 -12.10 -0.78 -6.22
CA ILE A 59 -10.95 -0.72 -7.12
C ILE A 59 -9.93 0.23 -6.49
N LYS A 60 -8.76 -0.29 -6.14
CA LYS A 60 -7.62 0.52 -5.69
C LYS A 60 -6.63 0.64 -6.82
N ILE A 61 -6.51 1.84 -7.38
CA ILE A 61 -5.56 2.12 -8.45
C ILE A 61 -4.30 2.68 -7.82
N GLY A 62 -3.18 2.03 -8.10
CA GLY A 62 -1.86 2.47 -7.70
C GLY A 62 -0.99 2.67 -8.93
N THR A 63 -0.46 3.87 -9.12
CA THR A 63 0.67 4.05 -10.03
C THR A 63 1.93 3.52 -9.35
N TRP A 64 2.74 2.79 -10.10
CA TRP A 64 4.02 2.29 -9.65
C TRP A 64 5.08 2.82 -10.61
N ASN A 65 5.73 3.89 -10.19
CA ASN A 65 6.78 4.53 -10.96
C ASN A 65 8.11 3.82 -10.69
N VAL A 66 8.59 3.08 -11.70
CA VAL A 66 10.01 2.75 -11.78
C VAL A 66 10.70 4.05 -12.17
N ARG A 67 11.51 4.62 -11.26
CA ARG A 67 12.18 5.92 -11.38
C ARG A 67 12.83 6.11 -12.75
N THR A 68 12.05 6.65 -13.67
CA THR A 68 12.38 7.06 -15.02
C THR A 68 11.67 8.40 -15.21
N MET A 69 12.07 9.19 -16.20
CA MET A 69 11.49 10.53 -16.39
C MET A 69 10.01 10.51 -16.80
N PHE A 70 9.43 9.33 -17.07
CA PHE A 70 8.05 9.15 -17.52
C PHE A 70 7.33 8.12 -16.64
N GLU A 71 6.01 8.26 -16.50
CA GLU A 71 5.18 7.17 -16.02
C GLU A 71 5.23 6.05 -17.07
N LEU A 72 5.61 4.84 -16.67
CA LEU A 72 5.76 3.71 -17.60
C LEU A 72 4.73 2.60 -17.36
N SER A 73 4.00 2.67 -16.26
CA SER A 73 3.12 1.58 -15.85
C SER A 73 2.06 1.98 -14.83
N LYS A 74 0.85 1.45 -15.01
CA LYS A 74 -0.27 1.56 -14.07
C LYS A 74 -0.65 0.19 -13.54
N THR A 75 -0.96 0.10 -12.24
CA THR A 75 -1.49 -1.11 -11.64
C THR A 75 -2.85 -0.83 -11.00
N ALA A 76 -3.84 -1.66 -11.30
CA ALA A 76 -5.12 -1.65 -10.60
C ALA A 76 -5.25 -2.93 -9.75
N GLN A 77 -5.65 -2.76 -8.50
CA GLN A 77 -6.08 -3.86 -7.64
C GLN A 77 -7.60 -3.85 -7.54
N CYS A 78 -8.22 -4.97 -7.89
CA CYS A 78 -9.66 -5.12 -8.03
C CYS A 78 -10.23 -6.10 -6.99
N TYR A 79 -11.46 -5.82 -6.57
CA TYR A 79 -12.35 -6.76 -5.89
C TYR A 79 -13.70 -6.69 -6.60
N ALA A 80 -14.04 -7.72 -7.36
CA ALA A 80 -15.26 -7.76 -8.16
C ALA A 80 -16.46 -8.26 -7.34
N PRO A 81 -17.70 -7.91 -7.73
CA PRO A 81 -18.89 -8.51 -7.17
C PRO A 81 -18.88 -10.04 -7.28
N THR A 82 -19.55 -10.70 -6.34
CA THR A 82 -19.71 -12.16 -6.37
C THR A 82 -20.58 -12.59 -7.55
N ASN A 83 -20.46 -13.86 -7.96
CA ASN A 83 -21.27 -14.39 -9.08
C ASN A 83 -22.78 -14.31 -8.83
N ASP A 84 -23.20 -14.34 -7.57
CA ASP A 84 -24.61 -14.25 -7.15
C ASP A 84 -25.12 -12.81 -7.00
N ALA A 85 -24.29 -11.80 -7.29
CA ALA A 85 -24.73 -10.41 -7.30
C ALA A 85 -25.67 -10.16 -8.48
N GLU A 86 -26.56 -9.17 -8.33
CA GLU A 86 -27.43 -8.69 -9.41
C GLU A 86 -26.60 -8.19 -10.60
N ASP A 87 -27.13 -8.37 -11.81
CA ASP A 87 -26.42 -8.04 -13.04
C ASP A 87 -26.10 -6.54 -13.13
N ASP A 88 -27.01 -5.67 -12.70
CA ASP A 88 -26.78 -4.22 -12.65
C ASP A 88 -25.55 -3.84 -11.81
N ILE A 89 -25.32 -4.55 -10.69
CA ILE A 89 -24.15 -4.32 -9.81
C ILE A 89 -22.86 -4.78 -10.51
N LYS A 90 -22.92 -5.88 -11.26
CA LYS A 90 -21.78 -6.36 -12.04
C LYS A 90 -21.47 -5.39 -13.18
N ASP A 91 -22.49 -4.95 -13.92
CA ASP A 91 -22.35 -4.05 -15.05
C ASP A 91 -21.74 -2.71 -14.62
N GLU A 92 -22.28 -2.08 -13.56
CA GLU A 92 -21.72 -0.83 -13.02
C GLU A 92 -20.24 -0.98 -12.64
N TRP A 93 -19.88 -2.13 -12.07
CA TRP A 93 -18.49 -2.42 -11.70
C TRP A 93 -17.58 -2.59 -12.93
N TYR A 94 -18.00 -3.35 -13.94
CA TYR A 94 -17.22 -3.54 -15.17
C TYR A 94 -17.10 -2.23 -15.96
N GLU A 95 -18.13 -1.38 -15.98
CA GLU A 95 -18.06 -0.02 -16.55
C GLU A 95 -17.06 0.85 -15.80
N GLN A 96 -16.99 0.75 -14.46
CA GLN A 96 -15.98 1.44 -13.69
C GLN A 96 -14.57 0.98 -14.07
N VAL A 97 -14.34 -0.34 -14.18
CA VAL A 97 -13.05 -0.88 -14.65
C VAL A 97 -12.72 -0.37 -16.05
N GLN A 98 -13.69 -0.36 -16.97
CA GLN A 98 -13.52 0.11 -18.35
C GLN A 98 -13.08 1.58 -18.41
N ARG A 99 -13.69 2.45 -17.60
CA ARG A 99 -13.30 3.86 -17.51
C ARG A 99 -11.84 4.03 -17.08
N GLU A 100 -11.37 3.18 -16.17
CA GLU A 100 -10.00 3.24 -15.65
C GLU A 100 -8.98 2.67 -16.64
N ILE A 101 -9.34 1.61 -17.37
CA ILE A 101 -8.54 1.12 -18.50
C ILE A 101 -8.38 2.23 -19.54
N SER A 102 -9.47 2.93 -19.88
CA SER A 102 -9.49 3.98 -20.91
C SER A 102 -8.63 5.20 -20.56
N LYS A 103 -8.39 5.46 -19.26
CA LYS A 103 -7.47 6.51 -18.79
C LYS A 103 -5.98 6.11 -18.90
N THR A 104 -5.68 4.88 -19.30
CA THR A 104 -4.31 4.38 -19.40
C THR A 104 -3.83 4.48 -20.84
N PRO A 105 -2.73 5.23 -21.12
CA PRO A 105 -2.14 5.25 -22.45
C PRO A 105 -1.79 3.84 -22.92
N GLN A 106 -2.10 3.52 -24.17
CA GLN A 106 -1.86 2.18 -24.72
C GLN A 106 -0.37 1.78 -24.77
N HIS A 107 0.53 2.77 -24.73
CA HIS A 107 1.96 2.50 -24.72
C HIS A 107 2.48 2.05 -23.35
N ASP A 108 1.80 2.40 -22.26
CA ASP A 108 2.17 2.04 -20.90
C ASP A 108 1.86 0.58 -20.60
N MET A 109 2.57 0.00 -19.63
CA MET A 109 2.21 -1.31 -19.11
C MET A 109 1.05 -1.17 -18.13
N LEU A 110 -0.09 -1.77 -18.48
CA LEU A 110 -1.25 -1.86 -17.59
C LEU A 110 -1.29 -3.26 -16.98
N ILE A 111 -1.28 -3.33 -15.64
CA ILE A 111 -1.52 -4.56 -14.90
C ILE A 111 -2.80 -4.40 -14.08
N ILE A 112 -3.76 -5.30 -14.26
CA ILE A 112 -4.98 -5.35 -13.44
C ILE A 112 -4.94 -6.68 -12.70
N MET A 113 -5.07 -6.65 -11.38
CA MET A 113 -4.97 -7.86 -10.57
C MET A 113 -5.93 -7.85 -9.40
N GLY A 114 -6.28 -9.02 -8.89
CA GLY A 114 -7.07 -9.13 -7.67
C GLY A 114 -8.07 -10.28 -7.73
N ASP A 115 -9.01 -10.23 -6.80
CA ASP A 115 -10.11 -11.20 -6.73
C ASP A 115 -11.25 -10.71 -7.62
N LEU A 116 -11.48 -11.45 -8.70
CA LEU A 116 -12.48 -11.08 -9.71
C LEU A 116 -13.72 -11.96 -9.61
N ASN A 117 -13.78 -12.91 -8.67
CA ASN A 117 -14.88 -13.87 -8.55
C ASN A 117 -15.22 -14.58 -9.89
N ALA A 118 -14.23 -14.68 -10.79
CA ALA A 118 -14.41 -15.10 -12.17
C ALA A 118 -13.68 -16.42 -12.42
N LYS A 119 -14.41 -17.44 -12.87
CA LYS A 119 -13.84 -18.70 -13.36
C LYS A 119 -13.85 -18.62 -14.87
N VAL A 120 -12.68 -18.58 -15.50
CA VAL A 120 -12.56 -18.45 -16.96
C VAL A 120 -12.42 -19.81 -17.66
N GLY A 121 -12.06 -20.85 -16.91
CA GLY A 121 -11.87 -22.20 -17.44
C GLY A 121 -10.63 -22.37 -18.31
N SER A 122 -10.54 -23.52 -18.99
CA SER A 122 -9.42 -23.88 -19.88
C SER A 122 -9.77 -23.84 -21.37
N ASP A 123 -11.06 -23.77 -21.70
CA ASP A 123 -11.50 -23.66 -23.08
C ASP A 123 -11.29 -22.23 -23.57
N ASN A 124 -10.44 -22.09 -24.59
CA ASN A 124 -10.09 -20.80 -25.17
C ASN A 124 -10.53 -20.65 -26.62
N SER A 125 -11.38 -21.55 -27.13
CA SER A 125 -11.91 -21.45 -28.50
C SER A 125 -12.62 -20.12 -28.72
N GLY A 126 -12.15 -19.35 -29.71
CA GLY A 126 -12.64 -18.00 -30.02
C GLY A 126 -12.24 -16.92 -29.01
N ARG A 127 -11.40 -17.26 -28.02
CA ARG A 127 -10.94 -16.40 -26.92
C ARG A 127 -9.41 -16.42 -26.78
N GLU A 128 -8.71 -16.93 -27.79
CA GLU A 128 -7.26 -17.18 -27.80
C GLU A 128 -6.45 -15.89 -27.57
N ASP A 129 -7.03 -14.76 -27.96
CA ASP A 129 -6.43 -13.45 -27.83
C ASP A 129 -6.40 -12.92 -26.40
N ALA A 130 -7.33 -13.36 -25.55
CA ALA A 130 -7.47 -12.93 -24.17
C ALA A 130 -7.00 -13.98 -23.15
N MET A 131 -7.07 -15.27 -23.48
CA MET A 131 -6.72 -16.34 -22.55
C MET A 131 -6.01 -17.54 -23.21
N GLY A 132 -5.18 -18.20 -22.41
CA GLY A 132 -4.54 -19.46 -22.77
C GLY A 132 -5.36 -20.69 -22.35
N ARG A 133 -4.82 -21.87 -22.66
CA ARG A 133 -5.47 -23.17 -22.43
C ARG A 133 -5.23 -23.75 -21.03
N HIS A 134 -4.51 -23.03 -20.17
CA HIS A 134 -4.06 -23.57 -18.89
C HIS A 134 -4.91 -23.12 -17.70
N GLY A 135 -6.03 -22.42 -17.88
CA GLY A 135 -6.95 -22.10 -16.80
C GLY A 135 -7.58 -23.34 -16.14
N CYS A 136 -8.46 -23.13 -15.16
CA CYS A 136 -9.06 -24.21 -14.36
C CYS A 136 -10.58 -24.08 -14.24
N GLY A 137 -11.27 -25.22 -14.26
CA GLY A 137 -12.72 -25.31 -14.12
C GLY A 137 -13.48 -25.02 -15.41
N SER A 138 -14.80 -24.87 -15.27
CA SER A 138 -15.68 -24.35 -16.32
C SER A 138 -15.87 -22.85 -16.17
N ILE A 139 -16.19 -22.18 -17.27
CA ILE A 139 -16.49 -20.75 -17.24
C ILE A 139 -17.78 -20.49 -16.45
N ASN A 140 -17.84 -19.38 -15.70
CA ASN A 140 -19.06 -18.86 -15.10
C ASN A 140 -19.41 -17.48 -15.69
N ASP A 141 -20.56 -16.92 -15.31
CA ASP A 141 -21.03 -15.60 -15.78
C ASP A 141 -19.98 -14.49 -15.61
N ASN A 142 -19.42 -14.35 -14.40
CA ASN A 142 -18.30 -13.41 -14.17
C ASN A 142 -17.07 -13.71 -15.05
N GLY A 143 -16.83 -14.99 -15.37
CA GLY A 143 -15.78 -15.44 -16.27
C GLY A 143 -15.99 -14.98 -17.71
N GLU A 144 -17.21 -15.06 -18.22
CA GLU A 144 -17.58 -14.58 -19.55
C GLU A 144 -17.36 -13.07 -19.65
N ARG A 145 -17.93 -12.31 -18.70
CA ARG A 145 -17.77 -10.85 -18.61
C ARG A 145 -16.30 -10.43 -18.53
N LEU A 146 -15.49 -11.17 -17.77
CA LEU A 146 -14.05 -10.91 -17.67
C LEU A 146 -13.31 -11.15 -18.99
N VAL A 147 -13.64 -12.24 -19.70
CA VAL A 147 -13.02 -12.55 -20.99
C VAL A 147 -13.42 -11.52 -22.03
N ASP A 148 -14.68 -11.09 -22.07
CA ASP A 148 -15.18 -10.08 -23.00
C ASP A 148 -14.53 -8.70 -22.76
N LEU A 149 -14.36 -8.32 -21.49
CA LEU A 149 -13.58 -7.14 -21.11
C LEU A 149 -12.13 -7.25 -21.65
N CYS A 150 -11.50 -8.42 -21.50
CA CYS A 150 -10.14 -8.63 -21.96
C CYS A 150 -10.01 -8.55 -23.48
N LEU A 151 -10.94 -9.16 -24.21
CA LEU A 151 -10.98 -9.11 -25.68
C LEU A 151 -11.15 -7.67 -26.17
N SER A 152 -12.10 -6.93 -25.59
CA SER A 152 -12.41 -5.54 -25.97
C SER A 152 -11.23 -4.58 -25.74
N ASN A 153 -10.43 -4.82 -24.70
CA ASN A 153 -9.33 -3.94 -24.30
C ASN A 153 -7.94 -4.47 -24.67
N ARG A 154 -7.86 -5.59 -25.41
CA ARG A 154 -6.60 -6.28 -25.74
C ARG A 154 -5.77 -6.57 -24.49
N LEU A 155 -6.41 -7.11 -23.46
CA LEU A 155 -5.77 -7.63 -22.25
C LEU A 155 -5.64 -9.15 -22.34
N VAL A 156 -4.64 -9.71 -21.64
CA VAL A 156 -4.42 -11.15 -21.58
C VAL A 156 -4.39 -11.60 -20.12
N ILE A 157 -5.13 -12.66 -19.81
CA ILE A 157 -5.25 -13.25 -18.48
C ILE A 157 -4.05 -14.14 -18.22
N GLY A 158 -3.04 -13.62 -17.53
CA GLY A 158 -1.75 -14.28 -17.32
C GLY A 158 -1.84 -15.65 -16.64
N GLY A 159 -2.79 -15.82 -15.71
CA GLY A 159 -3.00 -17.09 -14.99
C GLY A 159 -3.46 -18.27 -15.85
N THR A 160 -3.82 -18.03 -17.12
CA THR A 160 -4.26 -19.05 -18.08
C THR A 160 -3.21 -19.37 -19.14
N ILE A 161 -2.12 -18.58 -19.23
CA ILE A 161 -1.10 -18.68 -20.28
C ILE A 161 -0.05 -19.75 -19.94
N PHE A 162 0.35 -19.86 -18.68
CA PHE A 162 1.52 -20.64 -18.30
C PHE A 162 1.13 -22.07 -17.86
N PRO A 163 1.85 -23.10 -18.36
CA PRO A 163 1.61 -24.48 -17.95
C PRO A 163 2.10 -24.70 -16.52
N HIS A 164 1.15 -24.85 -15.60
CA HIS A 164 1.43 -25.15 -14.19
C HIS A 164 0.63 -26.34 -13.70
N LYS A 165 1.14 -27.01 -12.65
CA LYS A 165 0.35 -27.98 -11.87
C LYS A 165 -0.88 -27.27 -11.28
N THR A 166 -2.01 -27.96 -11.18
CA THR A 166 -3.28 -27.40 -10.66
C THR A 166 -3.11 -26.70 -9.30
N ILE A 167 -2.25 -27.22 -8.43
CA ILE A 167 -1.92 -26.61 -7.13
C ILE A 167 -1.25 -25.22 -7.22
N HIS A 168 -0.73 -24.82 -8.38
CA HIS A 168 -0.14 -23.50 -8.62
C HIS A 168 -1.04 -22.60 -9.47
N LYS A 169 -2.27 -23.04 -9.75
CA LYS A 169 -3.28 -22.29 -10.52
C LYS A 169 -4.48 -21.93 -9.66
N LEU A 170 -4.87 -22.82 -8.76
CA LEU A 170 -5.98 -22.62 -7.83
C LEU A 170 -5.64 -21.57 -6.77
N THR A 171 -6.50 -20.56 -6.64
CA THR A 171 -6.25 -19.37 -5.83
C THR A 171 -7.14 -19.30 -4.60
N TRP A 172 -8.30 -19.96 -4.58
CA TRP A 172 -9.23 -19.90 -3.45
C TRP A 172 -9.70 -21.29 -3.03
N ASN A 173 -9.84 -21.52 -1.72
CA ASN A 173 -10.50 -22.70 -1.17
C ASN A 173 -11.77 -22.28 -0.43
N SER A 174 -12.85 -23.04 -0.60
CA SER A 174 -14.07 -22.82 0.15
C SER A 174 -13.87 -23.04 1.65
N PRO A 175 -14.68 -22.40 2.51
CA PRO A 175 -14.62 -22.59 3.96
C PRO A 175 -14.83 -24.05 4.40
N ASP A 176 -15.64 -24.80 3.63
CA ASP A 176 -15.90 -26.23 3.85
C ASP A 176 -14.70 -27.12 3.44
N GLY A 177 -13.74 -26.58 2.68
CA GLY A 177 -12.52 -27.26 2.23
C GLY A 177 -12.73 -28.20 1.03
N HIS A 178 -13.93 -28.27 0.45
CA HIS A 178 -14.24 -29.19 -0.65
C HIS A 178 -14.03 -28.57 -2.03
N THR A 179 -14.33 -27.28 -2.17
CA THR A 179 -14.27 -26.58 -3.45
C THR A 179 -13.00 -25.75 -3.51
N ILE A 180 -12.30 -25.84 -4.64
CA ILE A 180 -11.10 -25.04 -4.87
C ILE A 180 -11.18 -24.46 -6.28
N ASN A 181 -11.07 -23.14 -6.41
CA ASN A 181 -11.27 -22.42 -7.67
C ASN A 181 -10.09 -21.51 -8.00
N GLN A 182 -10.01 -21.11 -9.26
CA GLN A 182 -9.17 -20.01 -9.73
C GLN A 182 -10.08 -18.80 -9.95
N ILE A 183 -10.02 -17.83 -9.04
CA ILE A 183 -10.85 -16.61 -9.07
C ILE A 183 -10.03 -15.32 -8.94
N ASP A 184 -8.77 -15.44 -8.50
CA ASP A 184 -7.82 -14.35 -8.47
C ASP A 184 -7.00 -14.35 -9.75
N HIS A 185 -7.01 -13.23 -10.47
CA HIS A 185 -6.37 -13.11 -11.79
C HIS A 185 -5.40 -11.95 -11.85
N VAL A 186 -4.48 -12.05 -12.81
CA VAL A 186 -3.59 -10.98 -13.24
C VAL A 186 -3.75 -10.83 -14.74
N MET A 187 -4.22 -9.67 -15.17
CA MET A 187 -4.33 -9.28 -16.56
C MET A 187 -3.25 -8.26 -16.90
N VAL A 188 -2.71 -8.38 -18.10
CA VAL A 188 -1.74 -7.43 -18.65
C VAL A 188 -2.13 -7.08 -20.07
N ASN A 189 -1.92 -5.83 -20.49
CA ASN A 189 -2.14 -5.47 -21.88
C ASN A 189 -1.29 -6.29 -22.84
N LYS A 190 -1.89 -6.74 -23.95
CA LYS A 190 -1.33 -7.71 -24.91
C LYS A 190 0.02 -7.27 -25.48
N LYS A 191 0.22 -5.97 -25.67
CA LYS A 191 1.51 -5.38 -26.07
C LYS A 191 2.67 -5.83 -25.16
N TRP A 192 2.41 -5.94 -23.86
CA TRP A 192 3.40 -6.31 -22.84
C TRP A 192 3.28 -7.76 -22.38
N GLN A 193 2.48 -8.59 -23.06
CA GLN A 193 2.34 -10.02 -22.74
C GLN A 193 3.70 -10.74 -22.66
N ARG A 194 4.62 -10.44 -23.59
CA ARG A 194 5.98 -11.03 -23.62
C ARG A 194 6.88 -10.57 -22.47
N SER A 195 6.51 -9.52 -21.74
CA SER A 195 7.19 -9.09 -20.52
C SER A 195 6.76 -9.91 -19.31
N VAL A 196 5.58 -10.53 -19.33
CA VAL A 196 5.14 -11.45 -18.27
C VAL A 196 5.87 -12.78 -18.45
N LEU A 197 6.63 -13.16 -17.44
CA LEU A 197 7.43 -14.39 -17.43
C LEU A 197 6.73 -15.55 -16.72
N ASP A 198 5.88 -15.24 -15.74
CA ASP A 198 5.16 -16.26 -14.96
C ASP A 198 3.97 -15.62 -14.22
N VAL A 199 2.87 -16.37 -14.06
CA VAL A 199 1.76 -16.06 -13.15
C VAL A 199 1.31 -17.34 -12.47
N ARG A 200 1.36 -17.37 -11.13
CA ARG A 200 1.02 -18.57 -10.35
C ARG A 200 0.54 -18.26 -8.94
N ALA A 201 -0.27 -19.17 -8.40
CA ALA A 201 -0.61 -19.22 -6.99
C ALA A 201 0.58 -19.76 -6.16
N TYR A 202 0.93 -19.03 -5.11
CA TYR A 202 2.02 -19.30 -4.20
C TYR A 202 1.51 -19.84 -2.86
N ARG A 203 1.17 -21.12 -2.85
CA ARG A 203 0.59 -21.82 -1.68
C ARG A 203 1.50 -21.89 -0.45
N GLY A 204 2.80 -21.74 -0.64
CA GLY A 204 3.77 -21.73 0.44
C GLY A 204 3.76 -20.46 1.29
N ALA A 205 3.13 -19.37 0.81
CA ALA A 205 3.03 -18.14 1.59
C ALA A 205 2.14 -18.36 2.82
N ASP A 206 2.62 -18.00 4.00
CA ASP A 206 1.87 -18.07 5.25
C ASP A 206 0.93 -16.86 5.41
N VAL A 207 -0.02 -16.77 4.48
CA VAL A 207 -1.15 -15.84 4.53
C VAL A 207 -2.32 -16.62 5.15
N GLY A 208 -2.79 -16.18 6.31
CA GLY A 208 -3.91 -16.81 7.03
C GLY A 208 -5.26 -16.47 6.40
N SER A 209 -5.39 -16.74 5.11
CA SER A 209 -6.56 -16.49 4.26
C SER A 209 -7.00 -17.80 3.60
N ASP A 210 -8.27 -17.86 3.20
CA ASP A 210 -8.84 -18.87 2.31
C ASP A 210 -8.35 -18.72 0.86
N HIS A 211 -7.91 -17.51 0.49
CA HIS A 211 -7.14 -17.24 -0.72
C HIS A 211 -5.63 -17.53 -0.57
N HIS A 212 -5.02 -17.99 -1.66
CA HIS A 212 -3.58 -18.10 -1.84
C HIS A 212 -3.03 -16.87 -2.55
N LEU A 213 -1.82 -16.45 -2.16
CA LEU A 213 -1.15 -15.32 -2.81
C LEU A 213 -0.89 -15.63 -4.29
N VAL A 214 -1.35 -14.79 -5.21
CA VAL A 214 -0.98 -14.87 -6.63
C VAL A 214 0.23 -13.98 -6.89
N VAL A 215 1.21 -14.52 -7.62
CA VAL A 215 2.46 -13.83 -7.95
C VAL A 215 2.62 -13.79 -9.46
N THR A 216 2.90 -12.60 -9.99
CA THR A 216 3.34 -12.38 -11.37
C THR A 216 4.81 -12.00 -11.41
N LYS A 217 5.57 -12.56 -12.35
CA LYS A 217 6.96 -12.20 -12.62
C LYS A 217 7.01 -11.41 -13.91
N VAL A 218 7.44 -10.16 -13.86
CA VAL A 218 7.49 -9.26 -15.02
C VAL A 218 8.94 -8.84 -15.30
N ARG A 219 9.32 -8.80 -16.57
CA ARG A 219 10.62 -8.32 -17.06
C ARG A 219 10.43 -7.08 -17.91
N LEU A 220 10.96 -5.96 -17.42
CA LEU A 220 11.04 -4.69 -18.12
C LEU A 220 12.47 -4.46 -18.62
N LYS A 221 12.60 -4.01 -19.86
CA LYS A 221 13.87 -3.53 -20.42
C LYS A 221 13.84 -2.02 -20.41
N LEU A 222 14.43 -1.40 -19.40
CA LEU A 222 14.48 0.04 -19.23
C LEU A 222 15.88 0.56 -19.53
N ARG A 223 15.99 1.79 -20.04
CA ARG A 223 17.28 2.48 -20.16
C ARG A 223 17.79 2.77 -18.74
N ALA A 224 19.02 2.36 -18.45
CA ALA A 224 19.61 2.57 -17.14
C ALA A 224 19.78 4.07 -16.88
N SER A 225 19.21 4.56 -15.78
CA SER A 225 19.64 5.83 -15.20
C SER A 225 21.03 5.64 -14.58
N PRO A 226 21.93 6.63 -14.62
CA PRO A 226 23.14 6.59 -13.82
C PRO A 226 22.77 6.28 -12.36
N PRO A 227 23.56 5.45 -11.67
CA PRO A 227 23.28 5.09 -10.30
C PRO A 227 23.15 6.36 -9.46
N THR A 228 22.00 6.55 -8.82
CA THR A 228 21.88 7.60 -7.81
C THR A 228 23.00 7.36 -6.79
N LYS A 229 23.78 8.39 -6.44
CA LYS A 229 24.86 8.29 -5.43
C LYS A 229 24.39 7.38 -4.32
N GLN A 230 25.13 6.28 -4.10
CA GLN A 230 24.73 5.22 -3.18
C GLN A 230 24.36 5.87 -1.85
N ARG A 231 23.10 5.74 -1.41
CA ARG A 231 22.63 6.34 -0.15
C ARG A 231 23.66 6.00 0.93
N CYS A 232 24.29 7.03 1.52
CA CYS A 232 25.27 6.85 2.57
C CYS A 232 24.69 5.91 3.63
N LYS A 233 25.39 4.80 3.89
CA LYS A 233 24.95 3.84 4.90
C LYS A 233 25.05 4.53 6.26
N VAL A 234 23.93 4.66 6.96
CA VAL A 234 23.87 5.36 8.25
C VAL A 234 24.43 4.44 9.36
N PHE A 235 25.31 4.96 10.21
CA PHE A 235 25.83 4.24 11.38
C PHE A 235 24.74 3.99 12.43
N ASP A 236 24.83 2.87 13.15
CA ASP A 236 23.85 2.53 14.19
C ASP A 236 24.15 3.23 15.52
N THR A 237 23.85 4.53 15.59
CA THR A 237 24.07 5.35 16.80
C THR A 237 23.24 4.89 18.00
N SER A 238 22.21 4.05 17.81
CA SER A 238 21.41 3.51 18.92
C SER A 238 22.24 2.67 19.89
N LYS A 239 23.34 2.07 19.41
CA LYS A 239 24.26 1.29 20.24
C LYS A 239 24.96 2.12 21.32
N LEU A 240 25.15 3.43 21.10
CA LEU A 240 25.76 4.35 22.08
C LEU A 240 24.91 4.61 23.33
N ARG A 241 23.64 4.14 23.33
CA ARG A 241 22.81 4.10 24.54
C ARG A 241 23.37 3.13 25.58
N LYS A 242 24.13 2.11 25.16
CA LYS A 242 24.80 1.18 26.08
C LYS A 242 26.10 1.80 26.57
N PRO A 243 26.31 1.93 27.90
CA PRO A 243 27.53 2.51 28.46
C PRO A 243 28.81 1.82 27.98
N GLU A 244 28.78 0.49 27.86
CA GLU A 244 29.95 -0.31 27.45
C GLU A 244 30.42 0.03 26.05
N ILE A 245 29.49 0.11 25.09
CA ILE A 245 29.80 0.42 23.69
C ILE A 245 30.27 1.87 23.56
N ARG A 246 29.73 2.78 24.38
CA ARG A 246 30.20 4.18 24.41
C ARG A 246 31.66 4.25 24.87
N ARG A 247 32.02 3.48 25.88
CA ARG A 247 33.40 3.42 26.39
C ARG A 247 34.35 2.83 25.36
N GLU A 248 33.94 1.74 24.71
CA GLU A 248 34.69 1.11 23.62
C GLU A 248 34.92 2.07 22.44
N PHE A 249 33.87 2.80 22.04
CA PHE A 249 33.96 3.79 20.97
C PHE A 249 34.96 4.91 21.32
N ALA A 250 34.88 5.46 22.53
CA ALA A 250 35.77 6.52 22.98
C ALA A 250 37.24 6.04 23.06
N LEU A 251 37.45 4.81 23.51
CA LEU A 251 38.79 4.21 23.60
C LEU A 251 39.41 4.00 22.21
N GLU A 252 38.65 3.40 21.28
CA GLU A 252 39.12 3.18 19.91
C GLU A 252 39.42 4.51 19.20
N LEU A 253 38.57 5.51 19.40
CA LEU A 253 38.77 6.85 18.84
C LEU A 253 40.06 7.47 19.36
N ARG A 254 40.27 7.43 20.68
CA ARG A 254 41.48 7.95 21.33
C ARG A 254 42.74 7.23 20.84
N ASN A 255 42.69 5.91 20.70
CA ASN A 255 43.83 5.12 20.21
C ASN A 255 44.20 5.49 18.77
N ARG A 256 43.21 5.72 17.90
CA ARG A 256 43.43 6.11 16.51
C ARG A 256 43.99 7.52 16.38
N PHE A 257 43.50 8.48 17.15
CA PHE A 257 44.06 9.84 17.14
C PHE A 257 45.49 9.88 17.71
N LYS A 258 45.77 9.13 18.77
CA LYS A 258 47.12 9.04 19.35
C LYS A 258 48.15 8.46 18.36
N ALA A 259 47.73 7.59 17.44
CA ALA A 259 48.59 7.05 16.39
C ALA A 259 48.88 8.05 15.25
N LEU A 260 48.08 9.11 15.13
CA LEU A 260 48.18 10.13 14.06
C LEU A 260 48.86 11.42 14.51
N GLU A 261 49.07 11.60 15.82
CA GLU A 261 49.71 12.78 16.44
C GLU A 261 51.15 13.03 15.93
N ASN A 262 51.81 12.01 15.39
CA ASN A 262 53.19 12.08 14.90
C ASN A 262 53.32 12.23 13.36
N LEU A 263 52.23 12.45 12.63
CA LEU A 263 52.19 12.38 11.15
C LEU A 263 51.74 13.68 10.47
N VAL A 264 51.56 14.77 11.21
CA VAL A 264 51.09 16.05 10.65
C VAL A 264 52.26 17.04 10.64
N ASP A 265 52.87 17.24 9.47
CA ASP A 265 53.85 18.31 9.26
C ASP A 265 53.10 19.64 9.01
N GLU A 266 53.41 20.67 9.80
CA GLU A 266 52.70 21.96 9.80
C GLU A 266 52.99 22.84 8.57
N GLU A 267 53.89 22.43 7.66
CA GLU A 267 54.38 23.25 6.55
C GLU A 267 53.69 22.99 5.19
N GLU A 268 52.75 22.05 5.08
CA GLU A 268 52.07 21.77 3.80
C GLU A 268 50.94 22.77 3.45
N PRO A 269 50.81 23.22 2.19
CA PRO A 269 49.62 23.95 1.75
C PRO A 269 48.40 23.02 1.76
N ASN A 270 47.28 23.48 2.34
CA ASN A 270 46.01 22.76 2.62
C ASN A 270 45.92 21.95 3.94
N VAL A 271 46.78 22.21 4.94
CA VAL A 271 46.74 21.56 6.28
C VAL A 271 45.34 21.47 6.91
N VAL A 272 44.48 22.48 6.73
CA VAL A 272 43.13 22.48 7.31
C VAL A 272 42.20 21.46 6.64
N GLU A 273 42.20 21.37 5.31
CA GLU A 273 41.37 20.41 4.56
C GLU A 273 41.86 18.97 4.80
N THR A 274 43.18 18.76 4.81
CA THR A 274 43.77 17.43 5.09
C THR A 274 43.54 16.99 6.53
N SER A 275 43.57 17.92 7.49
CA SER A 275 43.21 17.67 8.89
C SER A 275 41.73 17.29 9.03
N TRP A 276 40.84 18.01 8.34
CA TRP A 276 39.41 17.73 8.37
C TRP A 276 39.07 16.36 7.75
N ASP A 277 39.71 16.01 6.63
CA ASP A 277 39.58 14.69 6.00
C ASP A 277 40.08 13.58 6.93
N THR A 278 41.19 13.83 7.63
CA THR A 278 41.76 12.89 8.61
C THR A 278 40.79 12.65 9.77
N ILE A 279 40.26 13.73 10.36
CA ILE A 279 39.25 13.65 11.43
C ILE A 279 38.03 12.86 10.93
N THR A 280 37.49 13.25 9.78
CA THR A 280 36.29 12.62 9.20
C THR A 280 36.50 11.13 8.95
N LYS A 281 37.68 10.76 8.43
CA LYS A 281 38.06 9.37 8.18
C LYS A 281 38.19 8.57 9.47
N VAL A 282 38.88 9.11 10.48
CA VAL A 282 39.06 8.45 11.79
C VAL A 282 37.71 8.20 12.46
N TYR A 283 36.84 9.20 12.51
CA TYR A 283 35.50 9.05 13.05
C TYR A 283 34.68 8.02 12.25
N SER A 284 34.72 8.08 10.93
CA SER A 284 33.96 7.17 10.06
C SER A 284 34.41 5.72 10.21
N GLU A 285 35.71 5.46 10.29
CA GLU A 285 36.25 4.13 10.46
C GLU A 285 36.02 3.58 11.87
N THR A 286 36.13 4.42 12.90
CA THR A 286 35.80 4.06 14.28
C THR A 286 34.32 3.70 14.41
N ALA A 287 33.44 4.52 13.82
CA ALA A 287 32.01 4.24 13.74
C ALA A 287 31.72 2.97 12.95
N LYS A 288 32.43 2.72 11.85
CA LYS A 288 32.30 1.48 11.08
C LYS A 288 32.71 0.25 11.90
N LYS A 289 33.78 0.35 12.70
CA LYS A 289 34.29 -0.75 13.54
C LYS A 289 33.37 -1.06 14.72
N VAL A 290 33.03 -0.04 15.52
CA VAL A 290 32.33 -0.22 16.80
C VAL A 290 30.80 -0.21 16.63
N LEU A 291 30.27 0.75 15.88
CA LEU A 291 28.82 0.88 15.69
C LEU A 291 28.34 0.00 14.54
N GLY A 292 29.11 -0.08 13.46
CA GLY A 292 28.67 -0.66 12.21
C GLY A 292 27.49 0.10 11.61
N HIS A 293 26.95 -0.44 10.52
CA HIS A 293 25.82 0.18 9.83
C HIS A 293 24.49 -0.28 10.43
N ARG A 294 23.51 0.63 10.46
CA ARG A 294 22.15 0.32 10.89
C ARG A 294 21.58 -0.77 9.98
N LYS A 295 21.29 -1.93 10.57
CA LYS A 295 20.55 -2.99 9.89
C LYS A 295 19.07 -2.61 9.84
N ARG A 296 18.42 -2.90 8.71
CA ARG A 296 16.97 -2.78 8.59
C ARG A 296 16.35 -3.81 9.53
N LYS A 297 15.77 -3.35 10.63
CA LYS A 297 14.98 -4.24 11.51
C LYS A 297 13.62 -4.42 10.84
N ASP A 298 13.26 -5.67 10.56
CA ASP A 298 11.92 -6.00 10.12
C ASP A 298 10.97 -5.77 11.28
N LYS A 299 10.12 -4.74 11.15
CA LYS A 299 9.06 -4.37 12.11
C LYS A 299 9.58 -4.25 13.56
N GLU A 300 10.07 -3.07 13.92
CA GLU A 300 10.64 -2.74 15.25
C GLU A 300 9.79 -3.18 16.45
N TRP A 301 8.48 -3.32 16.29
CA TRP A 301 7.53 -3.66 17.34
C TRP A 301 7.41 -5.16 17.63
N LEU A 302 7.93 -6.06 16.78
CA LEU A 302 7.85 -7.51 16.99
C LEU A 302 9.02 -8.03 17.83
N THR A 303 8.71 -8.79 18.88
CA THR A 303 9.73 -9.45 19.71
C THR A 303 10.31 -10.70 19.04
N GLN A 304 11.49 -11.12 19.49
CA GLN A 304 12.12 -12.37 19.04
C GLN A 304 11.24 -13.60 19.37
N GLU A 305 10.49 -13.56 20.48
CA GLU A 305 9.56 -14.62 20.87
C GLU A 305 8.44 -14.77 19.82
N THR A 306 7.86 -13.66 19.36
CA THR A 306 6.82 -13.70 18.32
C THR A 306 7.38 -14.18 16.99
N TRP A 307 8.61 -13.81 16.63
CA TRP A 307 9.28 -14.36 15.46
C TRP A 307 9.45 -15.88 15.52
N ARG A 308 9.85 -16.42 16.67
CA ARG A 308 9.92 -17.88 16.88
C ARG A 308 8.56 -18.55 16.67
N LYS A 309 7.49 -17.98 17.23
CA LYS A 309 6.13 -18.50 17.05
C LYS A 309 5.68 -18.47 15.58
N ILE A 310 6.08 -17.44 14.82
CA ILE A 310 5.80 -17.34 13.38
C ILE A 310 6.49 -18.48 12.61
N GLU A 311 7.76 -18.77 12.92
CA GLU A 311 8.47 -19.88 12.26
C GLU A 311 7.86 -21.24 12.63
N GLU A 312 7.49 -21.45 13.90
CA GLU A 312 6.77 -22.65 14.33
C GLU A 312 5.43 -22.82 13.59
N ARG A 313 4.68 -21.73 13.39
CA ARG A 313 3.43 -21.73 12.61
C ARG A 313 3.68 -22.10 11.14
N LYS A 314 4.76 -21.61 10.55
CA LYS A 314 5.15 -21.92 9.17
C LYS A 314 5.51 -23.41 9.01
N VAL A 315 6.22 -24.01 9.96
CA VAL A 315 6.47 -25.46 9.99
C VAL A 315 5.16 -26.23 10.11
N ALA A 316 4.23 -25.81 10.97
CA ALA A 316 2.91 -26.42 11.09
C ALA A 316 2.10 -26.31 9.78
N LYS A 317 2.22 -25.18 9.05
CA LYS A 317 1.59 -25.00 7.74
C LYS A 317 2.15 -25.97 6.70
N GLN A 318 3.46 -26.19 6.68
CA GLN A 318 4.06 -27.17 5.77
C GLN A 318 3.53 -28.58 6.05
N LYS A 319 3.45 -28.99 7.33
CA LYS A 319 2.85 -30.28 7.72
C LYS A 319 1.40 -30.39 7.26
N LEU A 320 0.59 -29.34 7.45
CA LEU A 320 -0.79 -29.28 6.97
C LEU A 320 -0.90 -29.48 5.45
N LEU A 321 -0.01 -28.85 4.68
CA LEU A 321 0.01 -28.99 3.22
C LEU A 321 0.37 -30.42 2.76
N THR A 322 1.24 -31.11 3.49
CA THR A 322 1.68 -32.48 3.16
C THR A 322 0.67 -33.55 3.60
N SER A 323 0.23 -33.52 4.86
CA SER A 323 -0.57 -34.62 5.44
C SER A 323 -2.08 -34.42 5.31
N LYS A 324 -2.55 -33.16 5.23
CA LYS A 324 -3.98 -32.78 5.20
C LYS A 324 -4.85 -33.44 6.29
N THR A 325 -4.26 -33.84 7.42
CA THR A 325 -5.00 -34.48 8.52
C THR A 325 -5.71 -33.45 9.39
N GLN A 326 -6.80 -33.86 10.03
CA GLN A 326 -7.53 -33.01 10.98
C GLN A 326 -6.63 -32.54 12.13
N GLN A 327 -5.76 -33.43 12.63
CA GLN A 327 -4.75 -33.10 13.65
C GLN A 327 -3.78 -32.00 13.18
N ALA A 328 -3.32 -32.04 11.93
CA ALA A 328 -2.44 -31.00 11.38
C ALA A 328 -3.18 -29.66 11.23
N LYS A 329 -4.47 -29.70 10.87
CA LYS A 329 -5.33 -28.50 10.77
C LYS A 329 -5.50 -27.82 12.14
N GLU A 330 -5.74 -28.62 13.17
CA GLU A 330 -5.86 -28.13 14.56
C GLU A 330 -4.53 -27.60 15.11
N ALA A 331 -3.42 -28.30 14.85
CA ALA A 331 -2.08 -27.84 15.23
C ALA A 331 -1.76 -26.47 14.60
N TYR A 332 -2.03 -26.28 13.30
CA TYR A 332 -1.87 -25.00 12.64
C TYR A 332 -2.77 -23.92 13.26
N ARG A 333 -4.06 -24.20 13.48
CA ARG A 333 -5.01 -23.25 14.07
C ARG A 333 -4.58 -22.80 15.47
N ASN A 334 -4.02 -23.70 16.27
CA ASN A 334 -3.51 -23.39 17.60
C ASN A 334 -2.27 -22.49 17.53
N LYS A 335 -1.31 -22.79 16.65
CA LYS A 335 -0.14 -21.94 16.43
C LYS A 335 -0.52 -20.56 15.87
N ASP A 336 -1.49 -20.49 14.96
CA ASP A 336 -2.00 -19.20 14.45
C ASP A 336 -2.63 -18.33 15.55
N LYS A 337 -3.43 -18.93 16.45
CA LYS A 337 -3.95 -18.23 17.64
C LYS A 337 -2.82 -17.69 18.52
N GLN A 338 -1.77 -18.50 18.77
CA GLN A 338 -0.63 -18.08 19.58
C GLN A 338 0.14 -16.91 18.93
N VAL A 339 0.40 -16.98 17.63
CA VAL A 339 1.04 -15.90 16.86
C VAL A 339 0.20 -14.63 16.94
N LYS A 340 -1.11 -14.70 16.68
CA LYS A 340 -2.02 -13.54 16.75
C LYS A 340 -2.04 -12.90 18.14
N ARG A 341 -2.09 -13.71 19.21
CA ARG A 341 -2.03 -13.21 20.59
C ARG A 341 -0.70 -12.53 20.89
N SER A 342 0.42 -13.18 20.55
CA SER A 342 1.77 -12.65 20.77
C SER A 342 1.99 -11.34 20.00
N ALA A 343 1.63 -11.29 18.72
CA ALA A 343 1.76 -10.08 17.91
C ALA A 343 0.87 -8.93 18.42
N ARG A 344 -0.35 -9.21 18.90
CA ARG A 344 -1.20 -8.16 19.50
C ARG A 344 -0.60 -7.60 20.79
N ARG A 345 -0.06 -8.48 21.65
CA ARG A 345 0.64 -8.09 22.88
C ARG A 345 1.86 -7.22 22.57
N ASP A 346 2.72 -7.67 21.66
CA ASP A 346 3.92 -6.94 21.25
C ASP A 346 3.58 -5.57 20.65
N LYS A 347 2.54 -5.51 19.79
CA LYS A 347 2.07 -4.24 19.22
C LYS A 347 1.55 -3.29 20.30
N ARG A 348 0.81 -3.80 21.29
CA ARG A 348 0.30 -3.00 22.40
C ARG A 348 1.45 -2.43 23.24
N ALA A 349 2.38 -3.29 23.66
CA ALA A 349 3.55 -2.87 24.43
C ALA A 349 4.35 -1.79 23.69
N PHE A 350 4.59 -1.97 22.39
CA PHE A 350 5.28 -0.97 21.58
C PHE A 350 4.56 0.37 21.50
N VAL A 351 3.22 0.37 21.39
CA VAL A 351 2.43 1.61 21.36
C VAL A 351 2.47 2.30 22.72
N GLU A 352 2.43 1.53 23.81
CA GLU A 352 2.49 2.02 25.19
C GLU A 352 3.87 2.59 25.53
N ASP A 353 4.95 1.94 25.07
CA ASP A 353 6.32 2.46 25.17
C ASP A 353 6.47 3.79 24.41
N LEU A 354 5.90 3.90 23.21
CA LEU A 354 5.90 5.14 22.44
C LEU A 354 5.11 6.25 23.15
N ALA A 355 3.95 5.93 23.72
CA ALA A 355 3.17 6.90 24.50
C ALA A 355 3.97 7.41 25.70
N THR A 356 4.63 6.50 26.44
CA THR A 356 5.50 6.85 27.56
C THR A 356 6.68 7.72 27.12
N GLU A 357 7.33 7.42 25.99
CA GLU A 357 8.43 8.26 25.44
C GLU A 357 7.91 9.67 25.08
N ALA A 358 6.70 9.77 24.54
CA ALA A 358 6.08 11.07 24.21
C ALA A 358 5.75 11.88 25.46
N GLU A 359 5.20 11.26 26.51
CA GLU A 359 4.93 11.92 27.80
C GLU A 359 6.21 12.45 28.43
N GLN A 360 7.25 11.63 28.51
CA GLN A 360 8.54 12.06 29.06
C GLN A 360 9.19 13.18 28.23
N ALA A 361 9.08 13.11 26.90
CA ALA A 361 9.56 14.17 26.01
C ALA A 361 8.79 15.48 26.21
N ALA A 362 7.47 15.42 26.43
CA ALA A 362 6.65 16.58 26.75
C ALA A 362 7.08 17.21 28.08
N THR A 363 7.31 16.41 29.12
CA THR A 363 7.83 16.89 30.42
C THR A 363 9.19 17.56 30.31
N ARG A 364 10.04 17.11 29.37
CA ARG A 364 11.35 17.74 29.08
C ARG A 364 11.28 18.93 28.11
N GLY A 365 10.11 19.27 27.57
CA GLY A 365 9.93 20.34 26.58
C GLY A 365 10.41 19.98 25.15
N GLU A 366 10.65 18.71 24.85
CA GLU A 366 11.14 18.25 23.54
C GLU A 366 9.99 18.08 22.51
N LEU A 367 9.39 19.19 22.08
CA LEU A 367 8.22 19.18 21.16
C LEU A 367 8.47 18.44 19.83
N SER A 368 9.69 18.48 19.31
CA SER A 368 10.09 17.74 18.08
C SER A 368 9.94 16.22 18.25
N THR A 369 10.33 15.70 19.41
CA THR A 369 10.21 14.28 19.76
C THR A 369 8.75 13.87 19.87
N VAL A 370 7.92 14.69 20.55
CA VAL A 370 6.48 14.47 20.68
C VAL A 370 5.82 14.39 19.31
N TYR A 371 6.04 15.40 18.45
CA TYR A 371 5.44 15.45 17.13
C TYR A 371 5.86 14.28 16.24
N ARG A 372 7.14 13.87 16.30
CA ARG A 372 7.66 12.68 15.61
C ARG A 372 6.94 11.41 16.05
N ILE A 373 6.71 11.23 17.35
CA ILE A 373 6.04 10.04 17.89
C ILE A 373 4.55 10.06 17.51
N THR A 374 3.87 11.20 17.65
CA THR A 374 2.46 11.35 17.24
C THR A 374 2.26 11.02 15.76
N LYS A 375 3.16 11.50 14.88
CA LYS A 375 3.16 11.10 13.46
C LYS A 375 3.30 9.59 13.27
N LYS A 376 4.19 8.96 14.04
CA LYS A 376 4.42 7.50 13.99
C LYS A 376 3.17 6.73 14.44
N LEU A 377 2.44 7.22 15.45
CA LEU A 377 1.22 6.60 15.98
C LEU A 377 0.01 6.79 15.05
N CYS A 378 -0.18 7.99 14.51
CA CYS A 378 -1.32 8.32 13.63
C CYS A 378 -1.17 7.74 12.21
N ASN A 379 -0.04 7.11 11.89
CA ASN A 379 0.29 6.61 10.55
C ASN A 379 0.11 7.67 9.46
N GLN A 380 0.26 8.94 9.83
CA GLN A 380 0.21 10.06 8.90
C GLN A 380 1.61 10.20 8.29
N SER A 381 1.85 9.49 7.20
CA SER A 381 2.89 9.92 6.27
C SER A 381 2.35 11.16 5.55
N SER A 382 2.62 12.35 6.09
CA SER A 382 2.63 13.52 5.23
C SER A 382 3.70 13.23 4.19
N ALA A 383 3.33 13.02 2.93
CA ALA A 383 4.26 13.23 1.85
C ALA A 383 4.71 14.69 2.04
N SER A 384 5.86 14.89 2.67
CA SER A 384 6.44 16.23 2.73
C SER A 384 6.80 16.52 1.29
N SER A 385 5.97 17.31 0.59
CA SER A 385 6.42 17.85 -0.67
C SER A 385 7.66 18.67 -0.33
N VAL A 386 8.78 18.32 -0.97
CA VAL A 386 10.04 19.00 -0.71
C VAL A 386 9.81 20.44 -1.14
N PRO A 387 9.98 21.45 -0.26
CA PRO A 387 9.79 22.83 -0.65
C PRO A 387 10.68 23.17 -1.84
N ILE A 388 10.10 23.73 -2.89
CA ILE A 388 10.86 24.17 -4.06
C ILE A 388 10.99 25.69 -4.03
N LYS A 389 12.02 26.24 -4.66
CA LYS A 389 12.19 27.68 -4.74
C LYS A 389 11.48 28.27 -5.96
N ASP A 390 10.86 29.43 -5.80
CA ASP A 390 10.45 30.25 -6.93
C ASP A 390 11.68 30.87 -7.64
N LYS A 391 11.45 31.66 -8.69
CA LYS A 391 12.54 32.30 -9.45
C LYS A 391 13.33 33.31 -8.61
N GLN A 392 12.71 33.88 -7.60
CA GLN A 392 13.26 34.88 -6.69
C GLN A 392 13.93 34.22 -5.46
N GLY A 393 13.97 32.88 -5.39
CA GLY A 393 14.61 32.13 -4.34
C GLY A 393 13.74 31.89 -3.09
N LYS A 394 12.46 32.29 -3.09
CA LYS A 394 11.51 32.09 -2.00
C LYS A 394 11.04 30.63 -1.96
N LEU A 395 10.98 30.06 -0.76
CA LEU A 395 10.52 28.70 -0.53
C LEU A 395 8.99 28.58 -0.71
N LEU A 396 8.57 27.72 -1.62
CA LEU A 396 7.18 27.33 -1.88
C LEU A 396 6.89 26.00 -1.17
N THR A 397 5.95 26.02 -0.23
CA THR A 397 5.64 24.86 0.63
C THR A 397 4.27 24.25 0.31
N SER A 398 3.42 24.93 -0.45
CA SER A 398 2.10 24.42 -0.83
C SER A 398 2.15 23.66 -2.17
N GLU A 399 1.35 22.60 -2.29
CA GLU A 399 1.30 21.76 -3.50
C GLU A 399 0.87 22.56 -4.75
N ARG A 400 -0.08 23.50 -4.60
CA ARG A 400 -0.57 24.36 -5.68
C ARG A 400 0.53 25.28 -6.23
N GLU A 401 1.29 25.92 -5.35
CA GLU A 401 2.40 26.79 -5.74
C GLU A 401 3.53 25.99 -6.38
N GLN A 402 3.82 24.79 -5.83
CA GLN A 402 4.85 23.92 -6.37
C GLN A 402 4.50 23.43 -7.79
N THR A 403 3.27 22.97 -8.01
CA THR A 403 2.79 22.54 -9.33
C THR A 403 2.80 23.70 -10.33
N ALA A 404 2.38 24.90 -9.93
CA ALA A 404 2.45 26.08 -10.79
C ALA A 404 3.89 26.43 -11.18
N ARG A 405 4.83 26.36 -10.24
CA ARG A 405 6.26 26.63 -10.49
C ARG A 405 6.90 25.56 -11.38
N TRP A 406 6.47 24.29 -11.27
CA TRP A 406 6.88 23.23 -12.20
C TRP A 406 6.34 23.46 -13.61
N ALA A 407 5.06 23.81 -13.75
CA ALA A 407 4.46 24.14 -15.04
C ALA A 407 5.21 25.28 -15.73
N GLN A 408 5.47 26.36 -14.99
CA GLN A 408 6.27 27.50 -15.47
C GLN A 408 7.68 27.08 -15.90
N HIS A 409 8.36 26.22 -15.12
CA HIS A 409 9.70 25.76 -15.48
C HIS A 409 9.72 24.99 -16.80
N PHE A 410 8.79 24.05 -16.97
CA PHE A 410 8.73 23.22 -18.17
C PHE A 410 8.25 24.01 -19.39
N GLU A 411 7.33 24.96 -19.21
CA GLU A 411 6.92 25.85 -20.29
C GLU A 411 8.12 26.66 -20.82
N GLU A 412 8.94 27.21 -19.92
CA GLU A 412 10.17 27.92 -20.30
C GLU A 412 11.17 27.01 -21.01
N VAL A 413 11.52 25.86 -20.40
CA VAL A 413 12.48 24.91 -20.96
C VAL A 413 12.04 24.31 -22.30
N LEU A 414 10.73 24.12 -22.50
CA LEU A 414 10.19 23.57 -23.75
C LEU A 414 9.88 24.65 -24.80
N SER A 415 9.72 25.91 -24.40
CA SER A 415 9.58 27.06 -25.30
C SER A 415 10.91 27.54 -25.89
N GLU A 416 12.04 27.24 -25.24
CA GLU A 416 13.37 27.45 -25.79
C GLU A 416 13.71 26.33 -26.81
N SER A 417 13.26 26.48 -28.05
CA SER A 417 13.66 25.60 -29.15
C SER A 417 15.16 25.79 -29.47
N PRO A 418 16.00 24.74 -29.54
CA PRO A 418 17.42 24.85 -29.88
C PRO A 418 17.71 25.23 -31.35
N TRP A 419 16.68 25.50 -32.16
CA TRP A 419 16.77 25.56 -33.62
C TRP A 419 16.65 26.97 -34.22
N VAL A 420 17.03 28.01 -33.48
CA VAL A 420 17.30 29.31 -34.08
C VAL A 420 18.79 29.60 -33.97
N ARG A 421 19.58 28.95 -34.83
CA ARG A 421 20.88 29.52 -35.22
C ARG A 421 20.55 30.68 -36.15
N GLU A 422 20.85 31.89 -35.69
CA GLU A 422 20.85 33.10 -36.49
C GLU A 422 21.72 32.90 -37.74
N GLU A 423 21.10 32.89 -38.91
CA GLU A 423 21.73 33.40 -40.12
C GLU A 423 21.80 34.92 -39.99
N LYS A 424 22.99 35.44 -39.71
CA LYS A 424 23.35 36.82 -40.02
C LYS A 424 24.77 36.89 -40.58
N ALA A 425 24.80 37.22 -41.87
CA ALA A 425 25.85 37.80 -42.71
C ALA A 425 27.20 37.08 -42.81
#